data_AF-I0WRQ6-F1
#
_entry.id   AF-I0WRQ6-F1
#
_cell.length_a   1.000
_cell.length_b   1.000
_cell.length_c   1.000
_cell.angle_alpha   90.00
_cell.angle_beta   90.00
_cell.angle_gamma   90.00
#
_symmetry.space_group_name_H-M   'P 1'
#
loop_
_entity.id
_entity.type
_entity.pdbx_description
1 polymer ?
#
loop_
_entity_poly.entity_id
_entity_poly.type
_entity_poly.pdbx_seq_one_letter_code
_entity_poly.pdbx_strand_id
1 'polypeptide(L)'
;MTVGAVADASDAAQARIFLDQLDTEIDVLSQRIESTEALADRARTDHQRRLTDQLGAEVAGLRGELFEVHRLVDALVFRFPEVIRRDPPALA
;
A
#
# COMPACT_ATOMS: atom_id res chain seq x y z
N MET A 1 -26.36 22.82 14.81
CA MET A 1 -24.97 22.37 14.63
C MET A 1 -24.97 20.94 14.10
N THR A 2 -25.28 20.74 12.81
CA THR A 2 -25.51 19.39 12.25
C THR A 2 -24.82 19.17 10.90
N VAL A 3 -24.44 20.23 10.18
CA VAL A 3 -23.81 20.12 8.85
C VAL A 3 -22.34 19.69 8.94
N GLY A 4 -21.60 20.14 9.97
CA GLY A 4 -20.19 19.76 10.15
C GLY A 4 -19.99 18.28 10.49
N ALA A 5 -20.82 17.73 11.39
CA ALA A 5 -20.72 16.33 11.80
C ALA A 5 -21.07 15.34 10.67
N VAL A 6 -21.94 15.72 9.74
CA VAL A 6 -22.29 14.89 8.56
C VAL A 6 -21.18 14.94 7.51
N ALA A 7 -20.55 16.10 7.32
CA ALA A 7 -19.39 16.24 6.44
C ALA A 7 -18.19 15.44 6.97
N ASP A 8 -17.88 15.54 8.27
CA ASP A 8 -16.79 14.77 8.89
C ASP A 8 -17.02 13.25 8.80
N ALA A 9 -18.27 12.79 8.95
CA ALA A 9 -18.62 11.37 8.78
C ALA A 9 -18.51 10.90 7.32
N SER A 10 -18.84 11.77 6.36
CA SER A 10 -18.68 11.50 4.92
C SER A 10 -17.19 11.43 4.54
N ASP A 11 -16.37 12.34 5.05
CA ASP A 11 -14.92 12.36 4.79
C ASP A 11 -14.23 11.13 5.39
N ALA A 12 -14.64 10.69 6.60
CA ALA A 12 -14.15 9.46 7.20
C ALA A 12 -14.59 8.20 6.42
N ALA A 13 -15.81 8.17 5.88
CA ALA A 13 -16.26 7.07 5.03
C ALA A 13 -15.46 6.99 3.72
N GLN A 14 -15.17 8.13 3.10
CA GLN A 14 -14.33 8.20 1.92
C GLN A 14 -12.88 7.81 2.23
N ALA A 15 -12.33 8.24 3.36
CA ALA A 15 -11.01 7.84 3.83
C ALA A 15 -10.87 6.31 3.96
N ARG A 16 -11.91 5.61 4.42
CA ARG A 16 -11.93 4.13 4.47
C ARG A 16 -11.83 3.50 3.09
N ILE A 17 -12.59 4.01 2.12
CA ILE A 17 -12.53 3.50 0.73
C ILE A 17 -11.12 3.69 0.16
N PHE A 18 -10.51 4.86 0.38
CA PHE A 18 -9.14 5.11 -0.05
C PHE A 18 -8.13 4.19 0.64
N LEU A 19 -8.31 3.88 1.92
CA LEU A 19 -7.45 2.93 2.63
C LEU A 19 -7.57 1.52 2.06
N ASP A 20 -8.78 1.02 1.79
CA ASP A 20 -8.97 -0.29 1.16
C ASP A 20 -8.29 -0.37 -0.22
N GLN A 21 -8.30 0.74 -0.98
CA GLN A 21 -7.59 0.85 -2.25
C GLN A 21 -6.06 0.83 -2.06
N LEU A 22 -5.54 1.56 -1.07
CA LEU A 22 -4.10 1.57 -0.77
C LEU A 22 -3.62 0.21 -0.27
N ASP A 23 -4.42 -0.51 0.52
CA ASP A 23 -4.11 -1.88 0.96
C ASP A 23 -4.05 -2.83 -0.25
N THR A 24 -4.99 -2.70 -1.19
CA THR A 24 -4.94 -3.46 -2.45
C THR A 24 -3.68 -3.14 -3.25
N GLU A 25 -3.27 -1.87 -3.31
CA GLU A 25 -2.06 -1.46 -4.02
C GLU A 25 -0.78 -2.00 -3.34
N ILE A 26 -0.74 -2.03 -2.00
CA ILE A 26 0.33 -2.66 -1.22
C ILE A 26 0.48 -4.13 -1.61
N ASP A 27 -0.63 -4.88 -1.70
CA ASP A 27 -0.62 -6.28 -2.08
C ASP A 27 -0.08 -6.47 -3.51
N VAL A 28 -0.54 -5.64 -4.45
CA VAL A 28 -0.09 -5.66 -5.86
C VAL A 28 1.40 -5.36 -5.97
N LEU A 29 1.88 -4.30 -5.33
CA LEU A 29 3.29 -3.92 -5.36
C LEU A 29 4.17 -4.99 -4.71
N SER A 30 3.72 -5.57 -3.59
CA SER A 30 4.42 -6.65 -2.91
C SER A 30 4.57 -7.88 -3.81
N GLN A 31 3.50 -8.28 -4.49
CA GLN A 31 3.51 -9.42 -5.41
C GLN A 31 4.39 -9.15 -6.64
N ARG A 32 4.41 -7.92 -7.15
CA ARG A 32 5.31 -7.52 -8.23
C ARG A 32 6.77 -7.59 -7.79
N ILE A 33 7.11 -7.06 -6.61
CA ILE A 33 8.46 -7.14 -6.03
C ILE A 33 8.91 -8.60 -5.96
N GLU A 34 8.10 -9.48 -5.36
CA GLU A 34 8.41 -10.91 -5.23
C GLU A 34 8.66 -11.56 -6.60
N SER A 35 7.78 -11.30 -7.58
CA SER A 35 7.94 -11.87 -8.92
C SER A 35 9.21 -11.36 -9.64
N THR A 36 9.51 -10.06 -9.53
CA THR A 36 10.69 -9.46 -10.17
C THR A 36 11.99 -9.93 -9.49
N GLU A 37 11.99 -10.09 -8.16
CA GLU A 37 13.11 -10.69 -7.43
C GLU A 37 13.36 -12.13 -7.87
N ALA A 38 12.31 -12.94 -7.99
CA ALA A 38 12.43 -14.31 -8.48
C ALA A 38 12.98 -14.37 -9.92
N LEU A 39 12.61 -13.42 -10.78
CA LEU A 39 13.19 -13.29 -12.12
C LEU A 39 14.66 -12.87 -12.07
N ALA A 40 15.02 -11.94 -11.18
CA ALA A 40 16.39 -11.48 -11.02
C ALA A 40 17.31 -12.60 -10.55
N ASP A 41 16.83 -13.45 -9.64
CA ASP A 41 17.57 -14.62 -9.15
C ASP A 41 17.79 -15.67 -10.24
N ARG A 42 16.78 -15.90 -11.10
CA ARG A 42 16.92 -16.75 -12.29
C ARG A 42 17.94 -16.16 -13.27
N ALA A 43 17.83 -14.87 -13.61
CA ALA A 43 18.76 -14.19 -14.50
C ALA A 43 20.21 -14.23 -13.98
N ARG A 44 20.39 -14.15 -12.65
CA ARG A 44 21.70 -14.28 -11.99
C ARG A 44 22.27 -15.69 -12.15
N THR A 45 21.42 -16.71 -11.98
CA THR A 45 21.78 -18.13 -12.17
C THR A 45 22.20 -18.40 -13.61
N ASP A 46 21.51 -17.79 -14.57
CA ASP A 46 21.80 -17.91 -16.00
C ASP A 46 22.94 -16.96 -16.47
N HIS A 47 23.63 -16.30 -15.54
CA HIS A 47 24.73 -15.36 -15.80
C HIS A 47 24.37 -14.18 -16.73
N GLN A 48 23.09 -13.80 -16.77
CA GLN A 48 22.58 -12.68 -17.57
C GLN A 48 22.74 -11.36 -16.82
N ARG A 49 23.99 -10.86 -16.74
CA ARG A 49 24.34 -9.69 -15.91
C ARG A 49 23.48 -8.45 -16.20
N ARG A 50 23.31 -8.09 -17.48
CA ARG A 50 22.50 -6.91 -17.86
C ARG A 50 21.05 -7.02 -17.41
N LEU A 51 20.45 -8.20 -17.54
CA LEU A 51 19.08 -8.44 -17.10
C LEU A 51 18.98 -8.42 -15.56
N THR A 52 19.97 -8.97 -14.88
CA THR A 52 20.05 -8.91 -13.40
C THR A 52 20.11 -7.47 -12.91
N ASP A 53 20.94 -6.63 -13.54
CA ASP A 53 21.07 -5.20 -13.20
C ASP A 53 19.77 -4.44 -13.47
N GLN A 54 19.10 -4.72 -14.60
CA GLN A 54 17.82 -4.13 -14.96
C GLN A 54 16.71 -4.49 -13.96
N LEU A 55 16.56 -5.79 -13.65
CA LEU A 55 15.54 -6.26 -12.70
C LEU A 55 15.83 -5.75 -11.28
N GLY A 56 17.11 -5.63 -10.89
CA GLY A 56 17.50 -5.01 -9.62
C GLY A 56 17.09 -3.54 -9.52
N ALA A 57 17.24 -2.77 -10.60
CA ALA A 57 16.77 -1.39 -10.66
C ALA A 57 15.22 -1.31 -10.58
N GLU A 58 14.53 -2.23 -11.24
CA GLU A 58 13.06 -2.32 -11.17
C GLU A 58 12.56 -2.62 -9.75
N VAL A 59 13.17 -3.61 -9.06
CA VAL A 59 12.85 -3.92 -7.65
C VAL A 59 13.07 -2.71 -6.76
N ALA A 60 14.16 -1.95 -6.97
CA ALA A 60 14.41 -0.73 -6.21
C ALA A 60 13.33 0.34 -6.43
N GLY A 61 12.86 0.49 -7.67
CA GLY A 61 11.74 1.38 -8.01
C GLY A 61 10.44 0.97 -7.31
N LEU A 62 10.07 -0.31 -7.42
CA LEU A 62 8.87 -0.86 -6.79
C LEU A 62 8.88 -0.72 -5.27
N ARG A 63 10.02 -0.93 -4.62
CA ARG A 63 10.17 -0.69 -3.17
C ARG A 63 10.00 0.78 -2.81
N GLY A 64 10.44 1.70 -3.67
CA GLY A 64 10.19 3.13 -3.52
C GLY A 64 8.70 3.47 -3.62
N GLU A 65 8.00 2.90 -4.60
CA GLU A 65 6.54 3.07 -4.75
C GLU A 65 5.80 2.52 -3.52
N LEU A 66 6.15 1.31 -3.06
CA LEU A 66 5.56 0.69 -1.87
C LEU A 66 5.75 1.55 -0.61
N PHE A 67 6.95 2.13 -0.45
CA PHE A 67 7.22 3.04 0.64
C PHE A 67 6.31 4.28 0.61
N GLU A 68 6.11 4.90 -0.55
CA GLU A 68 5.21 6.05 -0.68
C GLU A 68 3.74 5.68 -0.40
N VAL A 69 3.29 4.50 -0.83
CA VAL A 69 1.93 4.01 -0.51
C VAL A 69 1.75 3.86 1.00
N HIS A 70 2.72 3.26 1.71
CA HIS A 70 2.68 3.19 3.18
C HIS A 70 2.64 4.58 3.83
N ARG A 71 3.39 5.56 3.30
CA ARG A 71 3.32 6.94 3.81
C ARG A 71 1.96 7.58 3.59
N LEU A 72 1.28 7.27 2.50
CA LEU A 72 -0.08 7.75 2.25
C LEU A 72 -1.06 7.14 3.25
N VAL A 73 -0.92 5.84 3.55
CA VAL A 73 -1.70 5.16 4.60
C VAL A 73 -1.48 5.88 5.95
N ASP A 74 -0.23 6.09 6.35
CA ASP A 74 0.11 6.78 7.60
C ASP A 74 -0.50 8.19 7.66
N ALA A 75 -0.45 8.94 6.55
CA ALA A 75 -1.04 10.28 6.48
C ALA A 75 -2.58 10.27 6.59
N LEU A 76 -3.24 9.30 5.95
CA LEU A 76 -4.69 9.10 6.02
C LEU A 76 -5.13 8.73 7.43
N VAL A 77 -4.43 7.79 8.05
CA VAL A 77 -4.65 7.34 9.42
C VAL A 77 -4.44 8.48 10.43
N PHE A 78 -3.38 9.27 10.25
CA PHE A 78 -3.11 10.42 11.09
C PHE A 78 -4.23 11.47 10.99
N ARG A 79 -4.77 11.68 9.78
CA ARG A 79 -5.86 12.64 9.54
C ARG A 79 -7.21 12.16 10.05
N PHE A 80 -7.50 10.86 9.93
CA PHE A 80 -8.77 10.24 10.23
C PHE A 80 -8.60 9.01 11.15
N PRO A 81 -8.22 9.18 12.42
CA PRO A 81 -7.91 8.04 13.31
C PRO A 81 -9.08 7.08 13.55
N GLU A 82 -10.32 7.54 13.37
CA GLU A 82 -11.56 6.75 13.43
C GLU A 82 -11.71 5.70 12.32
N VAL A 83 -10.88 5.74 11.28
CA VAL A 83 -10.84 4.67 10.27
C VAL A 83 -10.18 3.40 10.80
N ILE A 84 -9.24 3.52 11.76
CA ILE A 84 -8.58 2.38 12.42
C ILE A 84 -9.42 1.85 13.58
N ARG A 85 -10.29 2.68 14.18
CA ARG A 85 -11.22 2.27 15.23
C ARG A 85 -12.31 1.37 14.64
N ARG A 86 -11.95 0.12 14.36
CA ARG A 86 -12.86 -0.99 14.15
C ARG A 86 -13.77 -1.04 15.37
N ASP A 87 -15.09 -0.99 15.17
CA ASP A 87 -16.03 -1.31 16.24
C ASP A 87 -15.59 -2.64 16.87
N PRO A 88 -15.45 -2.73 18.20
CA PRO A 88 -15.25 -4.02 18.84
C PRO A 88 -16.39 -4.94 18.37
N PRO A 89 -16.12 -6.24 18.13
CA PRO A 89 -17.19 -7.17 17.81
C PRO A 89 -18.29 -7.00 18.86
N ALA A 90 -19.51 -6.76 18.39
CA ALA A 90 -20.68 -6.65 19.26
C ALA A 90 -20.79 -7.93 20.08
N LEU A 91 -20.23 -7.91 21.28
CA LEU A 91 -20.49 -8.89 22.32
C LEU A 91 -21.81 -8.49 22.97
N ALA A 92 -22.92 -8.99 22.42
CA ALA A 92 -24.17 -9.35 23.12
C ALA A 92 -25.21 -9.85 22.13
#